data_AF-A0A536ERX3-F1
#
_entry.id   AF-A0A536ERX3-F1
#
_cell.length_a   1.000
_cell.length_b   1.000
_cell.length_c   1.000
_cell.angle_alpha   90.00
_cell.angle_beta   90.00
_cell.angle_gamma   90.00
#
_symmetry.space_group_name_H-M   'P 1'
#
loop_
_entity.id
_entity.type
_entity.pdbx_description
1 polymer ?
#
loop_
_entity_poly.entity_id
_entity_poly.type
_entity_poly.pdbx_seq_one_letter_code
_entity_poly.pdbx_strand_id
1 'polypeptide(L)'
;MCIWETAGRIWRINTRTLGVAAALAVACSFTIDVAAATPATQPLRRQNVTPGLAHAVKLRHADPNRTMNVAVSLQLRNQAALQDFIQKVSDRRSPIYGHYLKPAQFAAAYGPTIGQALQVVDYLQGHGLTVTPPTGSRTVIDASGPVRAIESAFGVTINDWHDRDENRDFFGNDAQPSLPSSIAPAIVGVLGLNNHYRLQRIGAAYPSRLSPRVAPGGGPNGGYTPAELKAAYD
;
A
#
# COMPACT_ATOMS: atom_id res chain seq x y z
N MET A 1 -42.54 -26.76 14.51
CA MET A 1 -43.71 -26.80 15.42
C MET A 1 -43.19 -26.30 16.76
N CYS A 2 -43.31 -24.99 17.00
CA CYS A 2 -44.22 -24.41 18.01
C CYS A 2 -43.75 -24.73 19.44
N ILE A 3 -43.60 -23.85 20.42
CA ILE A 3 -43.95 -22.45 20.69
C ILE A 3 -43.14 -22.10 21.96
N TRP A 4 -42.65 -20.85 22.02
CA TRP A 4 -42.38 -19.97 23.17
C TRP A 4 -42.74 -20.44 24.60
N GLU A 5 -41.97 -20.04 25.61
CA GLU A 5 -42.52 -19.24 26.74
C GLU A 5 -41.47 -18.72 27.75
N THR A 6 -41.52 -17.40 27.90
CA THR A 6 -40.94 -16.52 28.91
C THR A 6 -41.61 -16.68 30.28
N ALA A 7 -40.82 -16.68 31.36
CA ALA A 7 -41.32 -16.47 32.71
C ALA A 7 -40.83 -15.11 33.24
N GLY A 8 -41.71 -14.10 33.15
CA GLY A 8 -41.58 -12.82 33.82
C GLY A 8 -41.90 -12.93 35.30
N ARG A 9 -41.07 -12.31 36.15
CA ARG A 9 -41.36 -12.13 37.57
C ARG A 9 -42.08 -10.80 37.77
N ILE A 10 -43.31 -10.92 38.25
CA ILE A 10 -44.23 -9.86 38.64
C ILE A 10 -43.73 -9.24 39.95
N TRP A 11 -43.59 -7.91 39.98
CA TRP A 11 -43.88 -7.19 41.22
C TRP A 11 -44.65 -5.92 40.91
N ARG A 12 -45.90 -5.91 41.37
CA ARG A 12 -46.81 -4.77 41.37
C ARG A 12 -46.40 -3.90 42.56
N ILE A 13 -46.07 -2.63 42.34
CA ILE A 13 -46.17 -1.63 43.40
C ILE A 13 -47.06 -0.47 42.94
N ASN A 14 -48.09 -0.34 43.76
CA ASN A 14 -49.11 0.67 43.92
C ASN A 14 -48.71 2.12 43.58
N THR A 15 -49.56 2.78 42.81
CA THR A 15 -49.62 4.22 42.59
C THR A 15 -50.20 4.93 43.81
N ARG A 16 -49.45 5.91 44.35
CA ARG A 16 -50.01 7.00 45.15
C ARG A 16 -49.38 8.31 44.73
N THR A 17 -50.23 9.20 44.21
CA THR A 17 -49.93 10.54 43.76
C THR A 17 -49.92 11.55 44.91
N LEU A 18 -49.24 12.67 44.62
CA LEU A 18 -49.31 14.02 45.21
C LEU A 18 -48.38 14.35 46.38
N GLY A 19 -47.43 15.24 46.06
CA GLY A 19 -46.58 15.98 46.98
C GLY A 19 -45.55 16.80 46.22
N VAL A 20 -45.99 17.88 45.55
CA VAL A 20 -45.12 18.87 44.92
C VAL A 20 -44.36 19.62 46.02
N ALA A 21 -43.04 19.43 46.08
CA ALA A 21 -42.12 20.31 46.78
C ALA A 21 -40.94 20.58 45.84
N ALA A 22 -40.88 21.81 45.33
CA ALA A 22 -39.82 22.30 44.47
C ALA A 22 -38.49 22.36 45.26
N ALA A 23 -37.54 21.52 44.88
CA ALA A 23 -36.14 21.69 45.21
C ALA A 23 -35.34 21.60 43.90
N LEU A 24 -34.82 22.74 43.46
CA LEU A 24 -33.91 22.88 42.32
C LEU A 24 -32.61 22.12 42.62
N ALA A 25 -32.56 20.85 42.25
CA ALA A 25 -31.32 20.12 42.12
C ALA A 25 -30.71 20.46 40.76
N VAL A 26 -29.73 21.36 40.76
CA VAL A 26 -28.86 21.63 39.61
C VAL A 26 -28.09 20.34 39.32
N ALA A 27 -28.60 19.53 38.39
CA ALA A 27 -27.85 18.42 37.83
C ALA A 27 -26.76 19.01 36.92
N CYS A 28 -25.56 19.20 37.46
CA CYS A 28 -24.37 19.44 36.65
C CYS A 28 -24.11 18.20 35.79
N SER A 29 -24.63 18.20 34.56
CA SER A 29 -24.15 17.33 33.50
C SER A 29 -22.68 17.65 33.24
N PHE A 30 -21.78 16.92 33.88
CA PHE A 30 -20.37 16.90 33.50
C PHE A 30 -20.28 16.20 32.14
N THR A 31 -20.29 16.98 31.06
CA THR A 31 -19.85 16.49 29.76
C THR A 31 -18.34 16.30 29.86
N ILE A 32 -17.89 15.05 29.91
CA ILE A 32 -16.47 14.74 29.75
C ILE A 32 -16.19 15.01 28.27
N ASP A 33 -15.61 16.18 27.97
CA ASP A 33 -14.99 16.44 26.68
C ASP A 33 -13.82 15.47 26.52
N VAL A 34 -14.10 14.31 25.91
CA VAL A 34 -13.05 13.43 25.39
C VAL A 34 -12.43 14.18 24.22
N ALA A 35 -11.43 15.01 24.51
CA ALA A 35 -10.55 15.55 23.50
C ALA A 35 -9.92 14.35 22.77
N ALA A 36 -10.36 14.10 21.53
CA ALA A 36 -9.76 13.09 20.69
C ALA A 36 -8.30 13.48 20.48
N ALA A 37 -7.39 12.79 21.16
CA ALA A 37 -5.97 12.96 20.97
C ALA A 37 -5.68 12.68 19.49
N THR A 38 -5.24 13.71 18.76
CA THR A 38 -4.86 13.54 17.36
C THR A 38 -3.68 12.57 17.36
N PRO A 39 -3.78 11.41 16.69
CA PRO A 39 -2.70 10.44 16.69
C PRO A 39 -1.44 11.11 16.11
N ALA A 40 -0.34 11.03 16.85
CA ALA A 40 0.92 11.61 16.41
C ALA A 40 1.30 11.03 15.04
N THR A 41 1.58 11.88 14.07
CA THR A 41 2.03 11.48 12.73
C THR A 41 3.54 11.60 12.61
N GLN A 42 4.13 10.73 11.80
CA GLN A 42 5.56 10.74 11.50
C GLN A 42 5.78 10.49 10.00
N PRO A 43 6.80 11.12 9.39
CA PRO A 43 7.15 10.85 8.02
C PRO A 43 7.69 9.43 7.86
N LEU A 44 7.46 8.83 6.68
CA LEU A 44 8.07 7.53 6.37
C LEU A 44 9.61 7.61 6.40
N ARG A 45 10.23 6.54 6.91
CA ARG A 45 11.70 6.44 7.06
C ARG A 45 12.46 6.50 5.74
N ARG A 46 11.92 5.89 4.67
CA ARG A 46 12.54 5.92 3.34
C ARG A 46 11.93 7.03 2.51
N GLN A 47 12.76 7.73 1.74
CA GLN A 47 12.29 8.76 0.83
C GLN A 47 11.25 8.20 -0.13
N ASN A 48 10.11 8.88 -0.20
CA ASN A 48 8.96 8.49 -1.01
C ASN A 48 8.36 9.72 -1.70
N VAL A 49 9.23 10.66 -2.08
CA VAL A 49 8.95 11.85 -2.91
C VAL A 49 9.15 11.48 -4.38
N THR A 50 8.41 12.13 -5.27
CA THR A 50 8.54 11.88 -6.71
C THR A 50 9.96 12.19 -7.18
N PRO A 51 10.64 11.26 -7.87
CA PRO A 51 11.95 11.53 -8.45
C PRO A 51 11.85 12.51 -9.62
N GLY A 52 12.98 13.12 -10.02
CA GLY A 52 13.05 13.95 -11.22
C GLY A 52 12.37 15.33 -11.13
N LEU A 53 11.79 15.70 -9.98
CA LEU A 53 11.08 16.99 -9.82
C LEU A 53 11.95 18.22 -10.11
N ALA A 54 13.28 18.13 -9.97
CA ALA A 54 14.19 19.23 -10.31
C ALA A 54 14.16 19.62 -11.80
N HIS A 55 13.75 18.68 -12.68
CA HIS A 55 13.64 18.87 -14.12
C HIS A 55 12.18 19.09 -14.56
N ALA A 56 11.24 19.15 -13.61
CA ALA A 56 9.83 19.26 -13.87
C ALA A 56 9.26 20.61 -13.45
N VAL A 57 8.17 21.03 -14.11
CA VAL A 57 7.40 22.22 -13.77
C VAL A 57 6.06 21.79 -13.21
N LYS A 58 5.70 22.31 -12.03
CA LYS A 58 4.36 22.12 -11.46
C LYS A 58 3.34 22.80 -12.35
N LEU A 59 2.36 22.05 -12.85
CA LEU A 59 1.29 22.57 -13.69
C LEU A 59 0.12 23.04 -12.83
N ARG A 60 -0.44 22.12 -12.05
CA ARG A 60 -1.64 22.33 -11.23
C ARG A 60 -1.76 21.25 -10.16
N HIS A 61 -2.65 21.46 -9.22
CA HIS A 61 -3.11 20.40 -8.34
C HIS A 61 -3.88 19.34 -9.15
N ALA A 62 -3.69 18.05 -8.83
CA ALA A 62 -4.39 16.97 -9.51
C ALA A 62 -5.91 17.05 -9.23
N ASP A 63 -6.73 16.50 -10.12
CA ASP A 63 -8.19 16.45 -9.91
C ASP A 63 -8.51 15.65 -8.63
N PRO A 64 -9.15 16.26 -7.60
CA PRO A 64 -9.44 15.60 -6.32
C PRO A 64 -10.38 14.39 -6.45
N ASN A 65 -11.09 14.24 -7.58
CA ASN A 65 -12.00 13.13 -7.87
C ASN A 65 -11.38 12.05 -8.76
N ARG A 66 -10.20 12.29 -9.32
CA ARG A 66 -9.51 11.28 -10.13
C ARG A 66 -9.18 10.06 -9.26
N THR A 67 -9.58 8.88 -9.71
CA THR A 67 -9.22 7.64 -9.05
C THR A 67 -7.74 7.33 -9.28
N MET A 68 -7.04 6.97 -8.22
CA MET A 68 -5.66 6.50 -8.23
C MET A 68 -5.57 5.17 -7.49
N ASN A 69 -4.58 4.37 -7.90
CA ASN A 69 -4.23 3.11 -7.26
C ASN A 69 -2.90 3.30 -6.54
N VAL A 70 -2.84 2.85 -5.30
CA VAL A 70 -1.63 2.89 -4.47
C VAL A 70 -1.38 1.50 -3.88
N ALA A 71 -0.11 1.18 -3.70
CA ALA A 71 0.31 -0.05 -3.05
C ALA A 71 1.20 0.29 -1.86
N VAL A 72 0.73 -0.03 -0.67
CA VAL A 72 1.48 0.19 0.57
C VAL A 72 2.36 -1.02 0.83
N SER A 73 3.68 -0.81 0.82
CA SER A 73 4.65 -1.88 1.08
C SER A 73 4.99 -1.96 2.57
N LEU A 74 4.84 -3.14 3.14
CA LEU A 74 5.08 -3.40 4.56
C LEU A 74 6.46 -4.02 4.79
N GLN A 75 7.05 -3.71 5.94
CA GLN A 75 8.39 -4.15 6.30
C GLN A 75 8.40 -5.64 6.66
N LEU A 76 9.37 -6.35 6.07
CA LEU A 76 9.65 -7.74 6.44
C LEU A 76 10.15 -7.83 7.88
N ARG A 77 9.71 -8.88 8.57
CA ARG A 77 10.26 -9.28 9.87
C ARG A 77 11.51 -10.13 9.66
N ASN A 78 12.37 -10.15 10.67
CA ASN A 78 13.54 -11.04 10.71
C ASN A 78 14.46 -10.92 9.47
N GLN A 79 14.70 -9.69 8.97
CA GLN A 79 15.44 -9.45 7.73
C GLN A 79 16.86 -10.06 7.74
N ALA A 80 17.57 -9.99 8.88
CA ALA A 80 18.89 -10.59 9.01
C ALA A 80 18.85 -12.12 8.88
N ALA A 81 17.84 -12.78 9.47
CA ALA A 81 17.65 -14.22 9.33
C ALA A 81 17.23 -14.61 7.91
N LEU A 82 16.42 -13.77 7.24
CA LEU A 82 16.10 -13.98 5.82
C LEU A 82 17.35 -13.89 4.94
N GLN A 83 18.23 -12.90 5.18
CA GLN A 83 19.49 -12.78 4.45
C GLN A 83 20.39 -13.99 4.66
N ASP A 84 20.55 -14.46 5.90
CA ASP A 84 21.30 -15.67 6.22
C ASP A 84 20.69 -16.92 5.54
N PHE A 85 19.36 -17.05 5.55
CA PHE A 85 18.66 -18.12 4.84
C PHE A 85 18.95 -18.09 3.33
N ILE A 86 18.89 -16.90 2.70
CA ILE A 86 19.17 -16.73 1.26
C ILE A 86 20.61 -17.17 0.93
N GLN A 87 21.58 -16.78 1.75
CA GLN A 87 22.97 -17.23 1.55
C GLN A 87 23.09 -18.75 1.64
N LYS A 88 22.48 -19.35 2.67
CA LYS A 88 22.57 -20.80 2.92
C LYS A 88 21.79 -21.65 1.91
N VAL A 89 20.67 -21.20 1.38
CA VAL A 89 19.90 -21.98 0.38
C VAL A 89 20.57 -21.95 -1.00
N SER A 90 21.38 -20.93 -1.28
CA SER A 90 22.13 -20.79 -2.54
C SER A 90 23.57 -21.32 -2.49
N ASP A 91 24.13 -21.56 -1.30
CA ASP A 91 25.47 -22.15 -1.16
C ASP A 91 25.43 -23.68 -1.31
N ARG A 92 26.15 -24.23 -2.30
CA ARG A 92 26.26 -25.68 -2.54
C ARG A 92 26.86 -26.47 -1.38
N ARG A 93 27.61 -25.83 -0.48
CA ARG A 93 28.23 -26.47 0.70
C ARG A 93 27.29 -26.55 1.89
N SER A 94 26.14 -25.86 1.81
CA SER A 94 25.15 -25.82 2.87
C SER A 94 24.27 -27.06 2.86
N PRO A 95 23.89 -27.60 4.04
CA PRO A 95 22.96 -28.72 4.13
C PRO A 95 21.55 -28.39 3.65
N ILE A 96 21.21 -27.10 3.52
CA ILE A 96 19.91 -26.64 3.02
C ILE A 96 19.97 -26.12 1.57
N TYR A 97 21.05 -26.40 0.84
CA TYR A 97 21.17 -26.02 -0.56
C TYR A 97 19.97 -26.53 -1.39
N GLY A 98 19.35 -25.64 -2.17
CA GLY A 98 18.21 -25.99 -3.01
C GLY A 98 16.89 -26.24 -2.27
N HIS A 99 16.87 -26.15 -0.93
CA HIS A 99 15.66 -26.30 -0.12
C HIS A 99 14.94 -24.97 0.08
N TYR A 100 14.28 -24.50 -0.99
CA TYR A 100 13.54 -23.23 -0.98
C TYR A 100 12.25 -23.26 -0.16
N LEU A 101 11.87 -22.10 0.38
CA LEU A 101 10.63 -21.94 1.13
C LEU A 101 9.41 -21.89 0.21
N LYS A 102 8.32 -22.51 0.65
CA LYS A 102 6.99 -22.27 0.09
C LYS A 102 6.50 -20.86 0.48
N PRO A 103 5.63 -20.21 -0.32
CA PRO A 103 5.11 -18.88 -0.01
C PRO A 103 4.51 -18.75 1.40
N ALA A 104 3.78 -19.77 1.88
CA ALA A 104 3.21 -19.77 3.23
C ALA A 104 4.27 -19.81 4.35
N GLN A 105 5.37 -20.55 4.14
CA GLN A 105 6.48 -20.60 5.10
C GLN A 105 7.20 -19.25 5.17
N PHE A 106 7.41 -18.61 4.02
CA PHE A 106 7.94 -17.25 3.95
C PHE A 106 7.03 -16.26 4.68
N ALA A 107 5.73 -16.29 4.41
CA ALA A 107 4.75 -15.41 5.03
C ALA A 107 4.68 -15.57 6.56
N ALA A 108 4.89 -16.79 7.07
CA ALA A 108 4.89 -17.08 8.50
C ALA A 108 6.19 -16.60 9.19
N ALA A 109 7.34 -16.84 8.57
CA ALA A 109 8.65 -16.55 9.18
C ALA A 109 9.11 -15.09 8.98
N TYR A 110 8.82 -14.48 7.83
CA TYR A 110 9.41 -13.20 7.40
C TYR A 110 8.37 -12.17 6.96
N GLY A 111 7.19 -12.58 6.50
CA GLY A 111 6.11 -11.66 6.15
C GLY A 111 5.56 -10.88 7.37
N PRO A 112 4.90 -9.73 7.17
CA PRO A 112 4.21 -9.00 8.24
C PRO A 112 3.18 -9.87 8.97
N THR A 113 2.92 -9.56 10.23
CA THR A 113 1.86 -10.25 10.98
C THR A 113 0.49 -9.89 10.42
N ILE A 114 -0.49 -10.76 10.65
CA ILE A 114 -1.88 -10.50 10.24
C ILE A 114 -2.39 -9.22 10.92
N GLY A 115 -2.11 -9.03 12.22
CA GLY A 115 -2.51 -7.82 12.94
C GLY A 115 -1.91 -6.54 12.36
N GLN A 116 -0.63 -6.54 11.99
CA GLN A 116 0.00 -5.38 11.33
C GLN A 116 -0.65 -5.06 9.98
N ALA A 117 -0.91 -6.09 9.17
CA ALA A 117 -1.57 -5.91 7.88
C ALA A 117 -2.98 -5.33 8.05
N LEU A 118 -3.76 -5.87 9.01
CA LEU A 118 -5.12 -5.39 9.28
C LEU A 118 -5.14 -3.96 9.80
N GLN A 119 -4.21 -3.55 10.67
CA GLN A 119 -4.11 -2.16 11.12
C GLN A 119 -3.93 -1.18 9.96
N VAL A 120 -3.16 -1.55 8.93
CA VAL A 120 -2.99 -0.74 7.73
C VAL A 120 -4.25 -0.77 6.86
N VAL A 121 -4.91 -1.92 6.73
CA VAL A 121 -6.20 -2.03 6.01
C VAL A 121 -7.24 -1.12 6.64
N ASP A 122 -7.44 -1.21 7.96
CA ASP A 122 -8.43 -0.44 8.70
C ASP A 122 -8.15 1.06 8.59
N TYR A 123 -6.87 1.45 8.67
CA TYR A 123 -6.45 2.84 8.47
C TYR A 123 -6.85 3.36 7.08
N LEU A 124 -6.49 2.65 6.02
CA LEU A 124 -6.77 3.07 4.64
C LEU A 124 -8.29 3.11 4.37
N GLN A 125 -9.04 2.14 4.87
CA GLN A 125 -10.51 2.13 4.78
C GLN A 125 -11.14 3.30 5.54
N GLY A 126 -10.61 3.67 6.71
CA GLY A 126 -11.04 4.83 7.49
C GLY A 126 -10.87 6.16 6.75
N HIS A 127 -9.93 6.24 5.81
CA HIS A 127 -9.75 7.39 4.91
C HIS A 127 -10.61 7.32 3.63
N GLY A 128 -11.50 6.34 3.52
CA GLY A 128 -12.41 6.19 2.37
C GLY A 128 -11.76 5.53 1.14
N LEU A 129 -10.66 4.79 1.33
CA LEU A 129 -10.04 4.00 0.27
C LEU A 129 -10.65 2.60 0.21
N THR A 130 -10.82 2.10 -1.01
CA THR A 130 -11.17 0.69 -1.25
C THR A 130 -9.90 -0.14 -1.20
N VAL A 131 -9.77 -1.02 -0.20
CA VAL A 131 -8.59 -1.84 0.04
C VAL A 131 -8.83 -3.28 -0.40
N THR A 132 -7.88 -3.85 -1.14
CA THR A 132 -7.87 -5.27 -1.46
C THR A 132 -7.32 -6.06 -0.28
N PRO A 133 -7.96 -7.16 0.15
CA PRO A 133 -7.45 -7.97 1.25
C PRO A 133 -6.00 -8.43 0.99
N PRO A 134 -5.11 -8.35 1.99
CA PRO A 134 -3.72 -8.78 1.83
C PRO A 134 -3.66 -10.28 1.52
N THR A 135 -3.06 -10.64 0.39
CA THR A 135 -2.87 -12.04 -0.03
C THR A 135 -1.39 -12.47 0.10
N GLY A 136 -1.16 -13.79 0.11
CA GLY A 136 0.19 -14.36 0.11
C GLY A 136 1.05 -13.91 1.30
N SER A 137 2.16 -13.22 1.02
CA SER A 137 3.15 -12.77 2.00
C SER A 137 2.71 -11.57 2.84
N ARG A 138 1.57 -10.92 2.51
CA ARG A 138 1.05 -9.71 3.20
C ARG A 138 2.01 -8.53 3.19
N THR A 139 2.96 -8.52 2.26
CA THR A 139 4.00 -7.49 2.12
C THR A 139 3.54 -6.28 1.33
N VAL A 140 2.40 -6.38 0.65
CA VAL A 140 1.79 -5.32 -0.14
C VAL A 140 0.30 -5.29 0.18
N ILE A 141 -0.22 -4.09 0.37
CA ILE A 141 -1.65 -3.82 0.52
C ILE A 141 -2.03 -2.84 -0.58
N ASP A 142 -2.85 -3.31 -1.51
CA ASP A 142 -3.35 -2.51 -2.63
C ASP A 142 -4.61 -1.76 -2.19
N ALA A 143 -4.64 -0.46 -2.49
CA ALA A 143 -5.78 0.39 -2.23
C ALA A 143 -6.06 1.30 -3.43
N SER A 144 -7.32 1.70 -3.57
CA SER A 144 -7.77 2.59 -4.63
C SER A 144 -8.77 3.60 -4.10
N GLY A 145 -8.76 4.79 -4.66
CA GLY A 145 -9.68 5.84 -4.26
C GLY A 145 -9.40 7.16 -4.94
N PRO A 146 -10.21 8.19 -4.67
CA PRO A 146 -10.01 9.51 -5.23
C PRO A 146 -8.75 10.18 -4.64
N VAL A 147 -8.10 11.06 -5.40
CA VAL A 147 -6.89 11.81 -4.97
C VAL A 147 -7.06 12.42 -3.58
N ARG A 148 -8.19 13.08 -3.31
CA ARG A 148 -8.45 13.70 -2.00
C ARG A 148 -8.33 12.73 -0.82
N ALA A 149 -8.72 11.47 -1.00
CA ALA A 149 -8.66 10.45 0.04
C ALA A 149 -7.22 9.97 0.25
N ILE A 150 -6.45 9.84 -0.83
CA ILE A 150 -5.03 9.49 -0.80
C ILE A 150 -4.23 10.60 -0.12
N GLU A 151 -4.45 11.86 -0.50
CA GLU A 151 -3.81 13.00 0.12
C GLU A 151 -4.10 13.08 1.62
N SER A 152 -5.37 12.86 2.01
CA SER A 152 -5.77 12.78 3.41
C SER A 152 -5.09 11.63 4.16
N ALA A 153 -5.01 10.44 3.54
CA ALA A 153 -4.45 9.25 4.16
C ALA A 153 -2.92 9.31 4.33
N PHE A 154 -2.22 10.02 3.46
CA PHE A 154 -0.75 10.03 3.45
C PHE A 154 -0.15 11.40 3.80
N GLY A 155 -0.97 12.41 4.06
CA GLY A 155 -0.50 13.77 4.38
C GLY A 155 0.37 14.36 3.26
N VAL A 156 0.01 14.11 2.00
CA VAL A 156 0.73 14.60 0.81
C VAL A 156 -0.19 15.44 -0.06
N THR A 157 0.40 16.18 -1.00
CA THR A 157 -0.32 16.80 -2.11
C THR A 157 0.15 16.19 -3.42
N ILE A 158 -0.79 15.75 -4.25
CA ILE A 158 -0.56 15.26 -5.60
C ILE A 158 -0.78 16.42 -6.57
N ASN A 159 0.22 16.66 -7.41
CA ASN A 159 0.15 17.67 -8.44
C ASN A 159 0.41 17.04 -9.81
N ASP A 160 -0.16 17.63 -10.85
CA ASP A 160 0.26 17.39 -12.23
C ASP A 160 1.52 18.21 -12.50
N TRP A 161 2.50 17.59 -13.13
CA TRP A 161 3.82 18.13 -13.45
C TRP A 161 4.13 17.90 -14.93
N HIS A 162 4.95 18.76 -15.51
CA HIS A 162 5.52 18.59 -16.84
C HIS A 162 7.02 18.36 -16.74
N ASP A 163 7.49 17.18 -17.15
CA ASP A 163 8.91 16.87 -17.27
C ASP A 163 9.47 17.49 -18.56
N ARG A 164 10.52 18.31 -18.44
CA ARG A 164 11.14 19.00 -19.59
C ARG A 164 12.06 18.09 -20.40
N ASP A 165 12.70 17.11 -19.76
CA ASP A 165 13.67 16.21 -20.40
C ASP A 165 12.94 15.11 -21.17
N GLU A 166 11.86 14.57 -20.60
CA GLU A 166 10.99 13.59 -21.25
C GLU A 166 9.86 14.21 -22.07
N ASN A 167 9.68 15.54 -21.99
CA ASN A 167 8.61 16.33 -22.62
C ASN A 167 7.22 15.72 -22.38
N ARG A 168 6.86 15.51 -21.12
CA ARG A 168 5.68 14.73 -20.76
C ARG A 168 5.05 15.13 -19.43
N ASP A 169 3.73 15.09 -19.40
CA ASP A 169 2.97 15.25 -18.16
C ASP A 169 2.94 13.97 -17.31
N PHE A 170 3.03 14.15 -16.00
CA PHE A 170 2.91 13.10 -14.99
C PHE A 170 2.27 13.67 -13.72
N PHE A 171 1.79 12.83 -12.83
CA PHE A 171 1.39 13.25 -11.49
C PHE A 171 2.41 12.78 -10.46
N GLY A 172 2.52 13.52 -9.35
CA GLY A 172 3.40 13.13 -8.26
C GLY A 172 3.28 14.00 -7.02
N ASN A 173 3.69 13.42 -5.89
CA ASN A 173 3.87 14.12 -4.62
C ASN A 173 5.25 14.78 -4.53
N ASP A 174 5.29 16.00 -3.99
CA ASP A 174 6.51 16.79 -3.73
C ASP A 174 6.98 16.73 -2.26
N ALA A 175 6.15 16.22 -1.37
CA ALA A 175 6.44 16.05 0.05
C ALA A 175 6.46 14.59 0.49
N GLN A 176 7.19 14.32 1.58
CA GLN A 176 7.29 12.99 2.17
C GLN A 176 5.95 12.57 2.80
N PRO A 177 5.43 11.37 2.50
CA PRO A 177 4.23 10.85 3.15
C PRO A 177 4.39 10.76 4.67
N SER A 178 3.37 11.20 5.38
CA SER A 178 3.26 11.15 6.84
C SER A 178 2.07 10.28 7.26
N LEU A 179 2.33 9.39 8.21
CA LEU A 179 1.38 8.37 8.68
C LEU A 179 1.36 8.35 10.21
N PRO A 180 0.29 7.84 10.85
CA PRO A 180 0.26 7.66 12.29
C PRO A 180 1.46 6.85 12.78
N SER A 181 2.05 7.25 13.91
CA SER A 181 3.22 6.61 14.51
C SER A 181 3.00 5.14 14.86
N SER A 182 1.74 4.70 14.97
CA SER A 182 1.36 3.31 15.20
C SER A 182 1.63 2.40 13.98
N ILE A 183 1.54 2.93 12.76
CA ILE A 183 1.68 2.15 11.51
C ILE A 183 2.90 2.55 10.69
N ALA A 184 3.38 3.80 10.79
CA ALA A 184 4.51 4.30 10.02
C ALA A 184 5.79 3.43 10.13
N PRO A 185 6.16 2.86 11.30
CA PRO A 185 7.34 1.99 11.41
C PRO A 185 7.20 0.66 10.64
N ALA A 186 5.98 0.22 10.34
CA ALA A 186 5.73 -1.02 9.61
C ALA A 186 5.70 -0.81 8.09
N ILE A 187 5.75 0.43 7.61
CA ILE A 187 5.61 0.78 6.19
C ILE A 187 6.98 1.15 5.62
N VAL A 188 7.35 0.49 4.52
CA VAL A 188 8.60 0.76 3.78
C VAL A 188 8.42 1.94 2.83
N GLY A 189 7.26 2.03 2.19
CA GLY A 189 6.95 3.03 1.17
C GLY A 189 5.54 2.87 0.62
N VAL A 190 5.10 3.87 -0.13
CA VAL A 190 3.80 3.89 -0.81
C VAL A 190 4.04 4.07 -2.30
N LEU A 191 3.76 3.04 -3.08
CA LEU A 191 3.87 3.06 -4.53
C LEU A 191 2.59 3.61 -5.14
N GLY A 192 2.69 4.21 -6.33
CA GLY A 192 1.55 4.77 -7.05
C GLY A 192 1.19 6.22 -6.67
N LEU A 193 1.92 6.85 -5.75
CA LEU A 193 1.79 8.31 -5.48
C LEU A 193 2.31 9.17 -6.64
N ASN A 194 3.07 8.58 -7.55
CA ASN A 194 3.49 9.21 -8.80
C ASN A 194 3.50 8.19 -9.94
N ASN A 195 3.52 8.69 -11.17
CA ASN A 195 3.74 7.90 -12.38
C ASN A 195 4.87 8.47 -13.25
N HIS A 196 5.87 9.07 -12.63
CA HIS A 196 6.97 9.76 -13.32
C HIS A 196 7.74 8.80 -14.22
N TYR A 197 8.25 7.68 -13.70
CA TYR A 197 8.90 6.69 -14.56
C TYR A 197 7.90 5.72 -15.18
N ARG A 198 8.01 5.54 -16.50
CA ARG A 198 7.27 4.53 -17.25
C ARG A 198 8.10 3.27 -17.44
N LEU A 199 7.42 2.13 -17.48
CA LEU A 199 8.02 0.90 -18.00
C LEU A 199 8.41 1.14 -19.46
N GLN A 200 9.71 1.24 -19.71
CA GLN A 200 10.23 1.28 -21.07
C GLN A 200 10.45 -0.15 -21.55
N ARG A 201 10.06 -0.40 -22.80
CA ARG A 201 10.43 -1.65 -23.46
C ARG A 201 11.95 -1.64 -23.65
N ILE A 202 12.66 -2.43 -22.86
CA ILE A 202 14.09 -2.67 -23.08
C ILE A 202 14.22 -3.52 -24.34
N GLY A 203 14.61 -2.88 -25.42
CA GLY A 203 14.75 -3.49 -26.73
C GLY A 203 14.42 -2.44 -27.76
N ALA A 204 15.42 -2.06 -28.56
CA ALA A 204 15.18 -1.27 -29.75
C ALA A 204 14.00 -1.91 -30.50
N ALA A 205 13.00 -1.12 -30.87
CA ALA A 205 12.38 -1.40 -32.14
C ALA A 205 13.56 -1.36 -33.11
N TYR A 206 14.07 -2.54 -33.52
CA TYR A 206 15.02 -2.57 -34.61
C TYR A 206 14.34 -1.75 -35.70
N PRO A 207 14.89 -0.59 -36.08
CA PRO A 207 14.28 0.13 -37.18
C PRO A 207 14.22 -0.91 -38.29
N SER A 208 13.04 -1.12 -38.86
CA SER A 208 12.83 -1.95 -40.05
C SER A 208 13.50 -1.31 -41.28
N ARG A 209 14.69 -0.73 -41.08
CA ARG A 209 15.72 -0.48 -42.08
C ARG A 209 16.64 -1.69 -42.17
N LEU A 210 16.14 -2.90 -41.91
CA LEU A 210 16.58 -4.01 -42.74
C LEU A 210 16.26 -3.55 -44.16
N SER A 211 17.30 -3.23 -44.92
CA SER A 211 17.20 -3.28 -46.37
C SER A 211 16.43 -4.57 -46.70
N PRO A 212 15.42 -4.57 -47.58
CA PRO A 212 14.51 -5.71 -47.81
C PRO A 212 15.19 -7.00 -48.32
N ARG A 213 16.51 -7.13 -48.19
CA ARG A 213 17.38 -8.19 -48.70
C ARG A 213 18.15 -8.97 -47.63
N VAL A 214 18.07 -8.67 -46.33
CA VAL A 214 18.74 -9.52 -45.32
C VAL A 214 17.75 -10.50 -44.73
N ALA A 215 17.97 -11.80 -44.98
CA ALA A 215 17.19 -12.86 -44.37
C ALA A 215 17.37 -12.84 -42.84
N PRO A 216 16.32 -13.10 -42.03
CA PRO A 216 16.46 -13.19 -40.59
C PRO A 216 17.34 -14.41 -40.21
N GLY A 217 18.37 -14.21 -39.37
CA GLY A 217 19.26 -15.27 -38.89
C GLY A 217 20.76 -15.04 -39.11
N GLY A 218 21.57 -15.77 -38.33
CA GLY A 218 23.04 -15.77 -38.30
C GLY A 218 23.73 -14.57 -37.66
N GLY A 219 22.99 -13.48 -37.39
CA GLY A 219 23.36 -12.26 -36.65
C GLY A 219 24.49 -11.41 -37.25
N PRO A 220 24.75 -10.18 -36.78
CA PRO A 220 23.88 -9.00 -36.60
C PRO A 220 23.40 -8.45 -37.99
N ASN A 221 22.51 -7.44 -38.11
CA ASN A 221 21.90 -7.00 -39.40
C ASN A 221 21.11 -8.07 -40.19
N GLY A 222 21.10 -9.34 -39.77
CA GLY A 222 20.01 -10.31 -39.94
C GLY A 222 19.49 -10.85 -38.60
N GLY A 223 20.18 -10.56 -37.49
CA GLY A 223 19.85 -11.06 -36.15
C GLY A 223 20.03 -12.57 -35.99
N TYR A 224 20.05 -13.10 -34.77
CA TYR A 224 20.02 -14.56 -34.56
C TYR A 224 18.59 -15.04 -34.38
N THR A 225 18.28 -16.20 -34.95
CA THR A 225 17.00 -16.87 -34.72
C THR A 225 16.98 -17.61 -33.38
N PRO A 226 15.79 -17.89 -32.81
CA PRO A 226 15.69 -18.74 -31.62
C PRO A 226 16.34 -20.12 -31.76
N ALA A 227 16.34 -20.71 -32.96
CA ALA A 227 16.96 -22.02 -33.22
C ALA A 227 18.49 -21.95 -33.18
N GLU A 228 19.09 -20.90 -33.74
CA GLU A 228 20.54 -20.68 -33.70
C GLU A 228 21.02 -20.37 -32.28
N LEU A 229 20.25 -19.56 -31.53
CA LEU A 229 20.53 -19.36 -30.12
C LEU A 229 20.44 -20.68 -29.36
N LYS A 230 19.39 -21.47 -29.58
CA LYS A 230 19.27 -22.79 -28.94
C LYS A 230 20.50 -23.65 -29.22
N ALA A 231 20.94 -23.75 -30.48
CA ALA A 231 22.10 -24.54 -30.87
C ALA A 231 23.42 -24.04 -30.25
N ALA A 232 23.55 -22.75 -29.93
CA ALA A 232 24.76 -22.20 -29.30
C ALA A 232 24.84 -22.44 -27.78
N TYR A 233 23.71 -22.78 -27.14
CA TYR A 233 23.61 -23.02 -25.69
C TYR A 233 23.31 -24.48 -25.32
N ASP A 234 23.14 -25.36 -26.33
CA ASP A 234 23.07 -26.82 -26.17
C ASP A 234 24.49 -27.42 -26.04
#